data_AF-A0A835EIX5-F1
#
_entry.id   AF-A0A835EIX5-F1
#
_cell.length_a   1.000
_cell.length_b   1.000
_cell.length_c   1.000
_cell.angle_alpha   90.00
_cell.angle_beta   90.00
_cell.angle_gamma   90.00
#
_symmetry.space_group_name_H-M   'P 1'
#
loop_
_entity.id
_entity.type
_entity.pdbx_description
1 polymer ?
#
loop_
_entity_poly.entity_id
_entity_poly.type
_entity_poly.pdbx_seq_one_letter_code
_entity_poly.pdbx_strand_id
1 'polypeptide(L)'
;MQLVNRSGLLEPAKCAASKEPYRSHAFYGLLHEESIKASLAASGIDMATADAARPATRPAGSIRDHVVVFPFMAKGHTLPLLHLASALAGRAGLRVTVLTTPGNLAFARRRVPAHVGLVALPFPFHPDLPPGVESTDALPSHALFPAFLRATALLAEPFAAYLSSLPSPPLAVVSDFFLGFTQRAATDAGVRRLTFHGMSAFSLALCFSLATTPPPPPAGSAAAFRVPGFPETVTITMDEVPHAVAQASDVDDPVTRFLLDEVRDWDYRSWGVLVNSFDALDGDYAGLLESFYLPGARAWLVGPLFLAAGESQEQDDEDPEGCLPWLDEQAAKRAGSVVYVSFGTQVHVSAAQLDELAHGLVDSGHAFLWAVRCSDERWSPPVDVGPEGKIRRVLAHTAVGGFVSHCGWNSVLESLVAGRPMLAWPVMAEQAANAKHVADVLGAGVRVGVKAGANAAAPEVVDRARVAGKVREVMDGGEAGRRMRGKAEQVAEAAREAVGEGGTSRVALRRMVDELRRSYDDDGEAKVHQAGSAAGCH
;
A
#
# COMPACT_ATOMS: atom_id res chain seq x y z
N MET A 1 4.88 15.80 37.54
CA MET A 1 5.34 16.19 38.90
C MET A 1 4.47 15.49 39.95
N GLN A 2 5.11 14.90 40.96
CA GLN A 2 4.62 14.17 42.16
C GLN A 2 4.24 12.67 42.07
N LEU A 3 5.02 11.89 42.82
CA LEU A 3 4.89 10.49 43.26
C LEU A 3 3.75 10.30 44.27
N VAL A 4 2.97 9.22 44.21
CA VAL A 4 2.51 8.40 45.37
C VAL A 4 2.14 6.97 44.91
N ASN A 5 2.63 5.98 45.66
CA ASN A 5 2.41 4.53 45.61
C ASN A 5 1.11 4.12 46.35
N ARG A 6 0.28 3.22 45.79
CA ARG A 6 -0.44 2.18 46.58
C ARG A 6 -1.13 1.10 45.75
N SER A 7 -0.81 -0.12 46.16
CA SER A 7 -1.33 -1.48 45.91
C SER A 7 -2.85 -1.71 45.89
N GLY A 8 -3.30 -2.68 45.07
CA GLY A 8 -4.57 -3.41 45.25
C GLY A 8 -4.83 -4.46 44.17
N LEU A 9 -4.78 -5.75 44.54
CA LEU A 9 -5.06 -6.95 43.72
C LEU A 9 -6.56 -7.22 43.54
N LEU A 10 -6.99 -7.73 42.38
CA LEU A 10 -8.22 -8.52 42.20
C LEU A 10 -8.09 -9.55 41.05
N GLU A 11 -8.62 -10.76 41.27
CA GLU A 11 -8.58 -11.97 40.41
C GLU A 11 -9.77 -12.08 39.40
N PRO A 12 -9.70 -12.98 38.39
CA PRO A 12 -10.51 -12.93 37.17
C PRO A 12 -11.78 -13.82 37.16
N ALA A 13 -12.76 -13.46 36.32
CA ALA A 13 -13.96 -14.25 36.03
C ALA A 13 -13.91 -14.89 34.63
N LYS A 14 -14.38 -16.14 34.56
CA LYS A 14 -14.29 -17.09 33.44
C LYS A 14 -15.30 -16.82 32.32
N CYS A 15 -14.88 -17.07 31.08
CA CYS A 15 -15.70 -17.15 29.88
C CYS A 15 -16.01 -18.62 29.52
N ALA A 16 -17.19 -18.88 28.96
CA ALA A 16 -17.58 -20.17 28.39
C ALA A 16 -17.94 -19.97 26.90
N ALA A 17 -17.33 -20.77 26.04
CA ALA A 17 -17.55 -20.80 24.60
C ALA A 17 -18.37 -22.05 24.21
N SER A 18 -19.20 -21.93 23.18
CA SER A 18 -19.79 -23.07 22.45
C SER A 18 -19.44 -22.97 20.96
N LYS A 19 -18.86 -24.06 20.44
CA LYS A 19 -18.50 -24.29 19.04
C LYS A 19 -19.56 -25.16 18.38
N GLU A 20 -19.89 -24.93 17.10
CA GLU A 20 -20.23 -26.00 16.15
C GLU A 20 -19.75 -25.63 14.72
N PRO A 21 -19.35 -26.61 13.88
CA PRO A 21 -18.76 -26.36 12.57
C PRO A 21 -19.74 -26.61 11.41
N TYR A 22 -19.71 -25.76 10.37
CA TYR A 22 -20.39 -26.01 9.10
C TYR A 22 -19.39 -26.45 8.01
N ARG A 23 -19.80 -27.45 7.22
CA ARG A 23 -19.02 -28.15 6.18
C ARG A 23 -19.08 -27.40 4.85
N SER A 24 -17.92 -27.20 4.22
CA SER A 24 -17.75 -26.63 2.88
C SER A 24 -17.90 -27.68 1.77
N HIS A 25 -18.47 -27.31 0.61
CA HIS A 25 -18.30 -28.00 -0.67
C HIS A 25 -17.74 -27.01 -1.70
N ALA A 26 -16.71 -27.45 -2.43
CA ALA A 26 -15.90 -26.66 -3.34
C ALA A 26 -16.59 -26.41 -4.68
N PHE A 27 -16.64 -25.16 -5.13
CA PHE A 27 -17.21 -24.71 -6.41
C PHE A 27 -16.36 -23.56 -6.99
N TYR A 28 -15.10 -23.81 -7.39
CA TYR A 28 -14.25 -22.74 -7.96
C TYR A 28 -13.48 -23.11 -9.24
N GLY A 29 -13.51 -24.36 -9.70
CA GLY A 29 -12.77 -24.77 -10.91
C GLY A 29 -13.53 -24.60 -12.24
N LEU A 30 -14.86 -24.56 -12.23
CA LEU A 30 -15.67 -24.67 -13.46
C LEU A 30 -16.23 -23.34 -13.98
N LEU A 31 -16.23 -22.28 -13.16
CA LEU A 31 -16.77 -20.98 -13.57
C LEU A 31 -15.78 -20.12 -14.37
N HIS A 32 -14.50 -20.51 -14.44
CA HIS A 32 -13.47 -19.70 -15.10
C HIS A 32 -13.54 -19.75 -16.64
N GLU A 33 -13.98 -20.85 -17.25
CA GLU A 33 -14.23 -20.90 -18.71
C GLU A 33 -15.68 -20.56 -19.09
N GLU A 34 -16.65 -21.01 -18.29
CA GLU A 34 -18.07 -20.81 -18.56
C GLU A 34 -18.50 -19.35 -18.33
N SER A 35 -17.97 -18.65 -17.32
CA SER A 35 -18.27 -17.22 -17.10
C SER A 35 -17.68 -16.31 -18.17
N ILE A 36 -16.53 -16.67 -18.74
CA ILE A 36 -15.93 -15.95 -19.87
C ILE A 36 -16.80 -16.12 -21.12
N LYS A 37 -17.24 -17.36 -21.41
CA LYS A 37 -18.14 -17.64 -22.53
C LYS A 37 -19.53 -17.03 -22.33
N ALA A 38 -20.07 -17.04 -21.12
CA ALA A 38 -21.38 -16.47 -20.78
C ALA A 38 -21.35 -14.93 -20.80
N SER A 39 -20.27 -14.29 -20.35
CA SER A 39 -20.11 -12.83 -20.45
C SER A 39 -19.91 -12.37 -21.90
N LEU A 40 -19.27 -13.17 -22.74
CA LEU A 40 -19.17 -12.92 -24.19
C LEU A 40 -20.53 -13.13 -24.88
N ALA A 41 -21.29 -14.16 -24.51
CA ALA A 41 -22.61 -14.44 -25.08
C ALA A 41 -23.72 -13.46 -24.64
N ALA A 42 -23.64 -12.94 -23.41
CA ALA A 42 -24.62 -11.99 -22.86
C ALA A 42 -24.41 -10.54 -23.34
N SER A 43 -23.22 -10.22 -23.88
CA SER A 43 -22.92 -8.86 -24.35
C SER A 43 -23.49 -8.52 -25.73
N GLY A 44 -23.96 -9.49 -26.54
CA GLY A 44 -24.61 -9.21 -27.82
C GLY A 44 -23.82 -8.30 -28.78
N ILE A 45 -22.49 -8.19 -28.62
CA ILE A 45 -21.64 -7.38 -29.48
C ILE A 45 -21.23 -8.26 -30.65
N ASP A 46 -21.99 -8.13 -31.74
CA ASP A 46 -21.57 -8.61 -33.04
C ASP A 46 -20.28 -7.87 -33.44
N MET A 47 -19.16 -8.60 -33.58
CA MET A 47 -17.82 -8.08 -33.94
C MET A 47 -17.73 -7.58 -35.40
N ALA A 48 -18.83 -7.11 -35.99
CA ALA A 48 -18.90 -6.66 -37.36
C ALA A 48 -19.54 -5.26 -37.56
N THR A 49 -19.98 -4.56 -36.50
CA THR A 49 -20.55 -3.20 -36.65
C THR A 49 -20.15 -2.24 -35.52
N ALA A 50 -18.83 -2.07 -35.31
CA ALA A 50 -18.29 -0.97 -34.49
C ALA A 50 -17.70 0.16 -35.36
N ASP A 51 -18.33 0.46 -36.50
CA ASP A 51 -17.89 1.53 -37.40
C ASP A 51 -19.06 2.46 -37.74
N ALA A 52 -19.53 3.23 -36.76
CA ALA A 52 -20.39 4.41 -36.98
C ALA A 52 -20.53 5.28 -35.71
N ALA A 53 -19.42 5.75 -35.15
CA ALA A 53 -19.43 6.94 -34.31
C ALA A 53 -18.09 7.67 -34.51
N ARG A 54 -18.01 8.47 -35.58
CA ARG A 54 -16.87 9.34 -35.86
C ARG A 54 -16.66 10.32 -34.69
N PRO A 55 -15.52 10.26 -33.97
CA PRO A 55 -15.01 11.47 -33.32
C PRO A 55 -14.53 12.40 -34.43
N ALA A 56 -14.72 13.71 -34.25
CA ALA A 56 -14.13 14.71 -35.12
C ALA A 56 -12.63 14.42 -35.31
N THR A 57 -12.20 14.38 -36.57
CA THR A 57 -10.81 14.20 -36.98
C THR A 57 -9.90 15.15 -36.19
N ARG A 58 -9.04 14.58 -35.34
CA ARG A 58 -8.11 15.31 -34.47
C ARG A 58 -6.99 15.92 -35.32
N PRO A 59 -6.51 17.13 -35.02
CA PRO A 59 -5.24 17.59 -35.58
C PRO A 59 -4.12 16.67 -35.09
N ALA A 60 -3.34 16.12 -36.01
CA ALA A 60 -2.06 15.52 -35.67
C ALA A 60 -1.19 16.59 -34.97
N GLY A 61 -0.68 16.30 -33.76
CA GLY A 61 0.27 17.19 -33.06
C GLY A 61 -0.13 17.77 -31.69
N SER A 62 -1.27 17.41 -31.10
CA SER A 62 -1.55 17.78 -29.70
C SER A 62 -0.71 16.91 -28.75
N ILE A 63 0.39 17.46 -28.22
CA ILE A 63 1.23 16.81 -27.21
C ILE A 63 0.38 16.50 -25.97
N ARG A 64 0.31 15.21 -25.58
CA ARG A 64 -0.28 14.83 -24.30
C ARG A 64 0.80 14.94 -23.21
N ASP A 65 0.68 15.95 -22.36
CA ASP A 65 1.67 16.28 -21.32
C ASP A 65 1.09 16.30 -19.91
N HIS A 66 -0.19 15.92 -19.73
CA HIS A 66 -0.88 15.99 -18.45
C HIS A 66 -1.06 14.60 -17.83
N VAL A 67 -0.64 14.42 -16.59
CA VAL A 67 -0.95 13.23 -15.80
C VAL A 67 -1.94 13.60 -14.69
N VAL A 68 -3.04 12.85 -14.61
CA VAL A 68 -4.02 12.95 -13.52
C VAL A 68 -3.72 11.84 -12.52
N VAL A 69 -3.56 12.16 -11.24
CA VAL A 69 -3.30 11.21 -10.16
C VAL A 69 -4.50 11.19 -9.22
N PHE A 70 -5.10 10.04 -8.95
CA PHE A 70 -6.25 9.92 -8.04
C PHE A 70 -6.01 8.86 -6.96
N PRO A 71 -5.52 9.26 -5.77
CA PRO A 71 -5.37 8.37 -4.64
C PRO A 71 -6.70 8.00 -3.98
N PHE A 72 -6.76 6.80 -3.41
CA PHE A 72 -7.79 6.45 -2.44
C PHE A 72 -7.56 7.23 -1.13
N MET A 73 -8.65 7.60 -0.47
CA MET A 73 -8.66 8.49 0.70
C MET A 73 -8.24 7.78 2.01
N ALA A 74 -7.14 7.04 1.94
CA ALA A 74 -6.42 6.46 3.06
C ALA A 74 -4.98 6.99 3.04
N LYS A 75 -4.45 7.45 4.17
CA LYS A 75 -3.10 8.08 4.21
C LYS A 75 -2.00 7.16 3.67
N GLY A 76 -2.13 5.83 3.88
CA GLY A 76 -1.23 4.83 3.33
C GLY A 76 -1.19 4.78 1.79
N HIS A 77 -2.28 5.17 1.12
CA HIS A 77 -2.40 5.23 -0.34
C HIS A 77 -2.12 6.64 -0.88
N THR A 78 -2.65 7.65 -0.18
CA THR A 78 -2.50 9.06 -0.55
C THR A 78 -1.04 9.50 -0.55
N LEU A 79 -0.27 9.21 0.52
CA LEU A 79 1.11 9.69 0.65
C LEU A 79 2.02 9.26 -0.51
N PRO A 80 2.13 7.96 -0.88
CA PRO A 80 2.92 7.53 -2.01
C PRO A 80 2.53 8.20 -3.33
N LEU A 81 1.23 8.39 -3.57
CA LEU A 81 0.75 9.01 -4.81
C LEU A 81 1.00 10.53 -4.85
N LEU A 82 1.03 11.22 -3.71
CA LEU A 82 1.51 12.60 -3.63
C LEU A 82 3.03 12.69 -3.91
N HIS A 83 3.80 11.73 -3.42
CA HIS A 83 5.23 11.62 -3.75
C HIS A 83 5.45 11.33 -5.25
N LEU A 84 4.67 10.42 -5.85
CA LEU A 84 4.68 10.17 -7.28
C LEU A 84 4.35 11.43 -8.08
N ALA A 85 3.29 12.15 -7.68
CA ALA A 85 2.90 13.39 -8.33
C ALA A 85 4.03 14.42 -8.31
N SER A 86 4.72 14.55 -7.18
CA SER A 86 5.89 15.43 -7.03
C SER A 86 7.07 15.00 -7.91
N ALA A 87 7.38 13.70 -7.93
CA ALA A 87 8.45 13.13 -8.76
C ALA A 87 8.17 13.26 -10.27
N LEU A 88 6.90 13.21 -10.67
CA LEU A 88 6.48 13.45 -12.06
C LEU A 88 6.52 14.93 -12.42
N ALA A 89 6.10 15.81 -11.51
CA ALA A 89 6.03 17.25 -11.74
C ALA A 89 7.41 17.91 -11.86
N GLY A 90 8.45 17.31 -11.24
CA GLY A 90 9.84 17.71 -11.45
C GLY A 90 10.39 17.46 -12.87
N ARG A 91 9.62 16.81 -13.76
CA ARG A 91 10.06 16.48 -15.12
C ARG A 91 9.60 17.55 -16.12
N ALA A 92 10.51 17.97 -16.99
CA ALA A 92 10.23 18.97 -18.00
C ALA A 92 9.08 18.53 -18.94
N GLY A 93 8.12 19.44 -19.15
CA GLY A 93 7.00 19.21 -20.06
C GLY A 93 6.01 18.16 -19.56
N LEU A 94 5.85 18.00 -18.24
CA LEU A 94 4.73 17.27 -17.65
C LEU A 94 3.96 18.15 -16.66
N ARG A 95 2.67 18.33 -16.91
CA ARG A 95 1.72 18.90 -15.96
C ARG A 95 1.13 17.76 -15.13
N VAL A 96 0.99 17.96 -13.82
CA VAL A 96 0.41 16.94 -12.92
C VAL A 96 -0.74 17.56 -12.15
N THR A 97 -1.86 16.84 -12.07
CA THR A 97 -2.98 17.19 -11.20
C THR A 97 -3.32 16.03 -10.29
N VAL A 98 -3.39 16.28 -8.98
CA VAL A 98 -3.91 15.30 -8.01
C VAL A 98 -5.37 15.60 -7.71
N LEU A 99 -6.20 14.59 -7.89
CA LEU A 99 -7.59 14.60 -7.44
C LEU A 99 -7.65 14.22 -5.96
N THR A 100 -8.53 14.88 -5.23
CA THR A 100 -8.74 14.62 -3.80
C THR A 100 -10.16 15.01 -3.44
N THR A 101 -10.46 15.14 -2.15
CA THR A 101 -11.76 15.55 -1.63
C THR A 101 -11.60 16.78 -0.73
N PRO A 102 -12.66 17.57 -0.47
CA PRO A 102 -12.56 18.77 0.36
C PRO A 102 -11.87 18.56 1.72
N GLY A 103 -12.20 17.47 2.42
CA GLY A 103 -11.62 17.10 3.71
C GLY A 103 -10.14 16.69 3.64
N ASN A 104 -9.65 16.26 2.49
CA ASN A 104 -8.26 15.86 2.29
C ASN A 104 -7.40 16.93 1.60
N LEU A 105 -8.01 18.01 1.08
CA LEU A 105 -7.32 19.02 0.28
C LEU A 105 -6.18 19.71 1.03
N ALA A 106 -6.39 20.07 2.30
CA ALA A 106 -5.36 20.72 3.11
C ALA A 106 -4.16 19.79 3.39
N PHE A 107 -4.43 18.49 3.57
CA PHE A 107 -3.39 17.48 3.75
C PHE A 107 -2.54 17.32 2.49
N ALA A 108 -3.18 17.25 1.31
CA ALA A 108 -2.51 17.13 0.02
C ALA A 108 -1.68 18.39 -0.32
N ARG A 109 -2.26 19.59 -0.13
CA ARG A 109 -1.61 20.87 -0.44
C ARG A 109 -0.29 21.08 0.27
N ARG A 110 -0.16 20.63 1.51
CA ARG A 110 1.09 20.74 2.29
C ARG A 110 2.21 19.80 1.81
N ARG A 111 1.91 18.85 0.91
CA ARG A 111 2.80 17.72 0.58
C ARG A 111 3.17 17.61 -0.89
N VAL A 112 2.65 18.49 -1.72
CA VAL A 112 3.02 18.58 -3.14
C VAL A 112 3.55 19.97 -3.45
N PRO A 113 4.48 20.10 -4.42
CA PRO A 113 4.91 21.40 -4.89
C PRO A 113 3.74 22.25 -5.40
N ALA A 114 3.86 23.58 -5.30
CA ALA A 114 2.81 24.53 -5.73
C ALA A 114 2.41 24.42 -7.21
N HIS A 115 3.28 23.86 -8.06
CA HIS A 115 3.01 23.66 -9.49
C HIS A 115 2.25 22.34 -9.78
N VAL A 116 2.04 21.47 -8.78
CA VAL A 116 1.11 20.35 -8.87
C VAL A 116 -0.31 20.88 -8.67
N GLY A 117 -1.17 20.72 -9.68
CA GLY A 117 -2.57 21.11 -9.57
C GLY A 117 -3.31 20.23 -8.55
N LEU A 118 -4.23 20.82 -7.79
CA LEU A 118 -5.11 20.10 -6.88
C LEU A 118 -6.56 20.37 -7.22
N VAL A 119 -7.35 19.31 -7.35
CA VAL A 119 -8.79 19.41 -7.60
C VAL A 119 -9.53 18.56 -6.57
N ALA A 120 -10.47 19.17 -5.87
CA ALA A 120 -11.33 18.47 -4.91
C ALA A 120 -12.64 18.06 -5.61
N LEU A 121 -12.88 16.76 -5.69
CA LEU A 121 -14.17 16.21 -6.08
C LEU A 121 -15.10 16.17 -4.86
N PRO A 122 -16.38 16.55 -4.98
CA PRO A 122 -17.31 16.47 -3.86
C PRO A 122 -17.39 15.04 -3.33
N PHE A 123 -17.12 14.83 -2.04
CA PHE A 123 -17.25 13.51 -1.46
C PHE A 123 -18.74 13.15 -1.33
N PRO A 124 -19.17 11.99 -1.83
CA PRO A 124 -20.57 11.61 -1.87
C PRO A 124 -21.09 11.24 -0.47
N PHE A 125 -22.37 11.55 -0.24
CA PHE A 125 -23.07 11.11 0.96
C PHE A 125 -23.33 9.60 0.93
N HIS A 126 -23.22 8.95 2.08
CA HIS A 126 -23.64 7.57 2.28
C HIS A 126 -24.35 7.45 3.64
N PRO A 127 -25.53 6.79 3.73
CA PRO A 127 -26.35 6.78 4.94
C PRO A 127 -25.66 6.18 6.17
N ASP A 128 -24.78 5.20 5.95
CA ASP A 128 -24.03 4.54 7.04
C ASP A 128 -22.76 5.30 7.49
N LEU A 129 -22.41 6.41 6.83
CA LEU A 129 -21.22 7.19 7.17
C LEU A 129 -21.59 8.47 7.92
N PRO A 130 -20.86 8.84 8.98
CA PRO A 130 -21.04 10.14 9.63
C PRO A 130 -20.73 11.30 8.67
N PRO A 131 -21.42 12.45 8.78
CA PRO A 131 -21.11 13.64 7.99
C PRO A 131 -19.66 14.10 8.17
N GLY A 132 -19.01 14.46 7.06
CA GLY A 132 -17.63 14.98 7.06
C GLY A 132 -16.52 13.92 7.10
N VAL A 133 -16.86 12.63 7.17
CA VAL A 133 -15.87 11.54 7.11
C VAL A 133 -15.48 11.26 5.65
N GLU A 134 -14.37 11.86 5.22
CA GLU A 134 -13.83 11.71 3.86
C GLU A 134 -12.49 10.96 3.82
N SER A 135 -12.03 10.39 4.93
CA SER A 135 -10.78 9.61 4.98
C SER A 135 -10.89 8.45 5.98
N THR A 136 -10.18 7.35 5.72
CA THR A 136 -10.30 6.14 6.54
C THR A 136 -9.77 6.30 7.96
N ASP A 137 -8.81 7.21 8.20
CA ASP A 137 -8.33 7.55 9.55
C ASP A 137 -9.35 8.38 10.37
N ALA A 138 -10.38 8.93 9.72
CA ALA A 138 -11.48 9.62 10.38
C ALA A 138 -12.71 8.70 10.62
N LEU A 139 -12.63 7.41 10.26
CA LEU A 139 -13.70 6.46 10.53
C LEU A 139 -13.80 6.19 12.04
N PRO A 140 -14.99 6.31 12.66
CA PRO A 140 -15.19 5.93 14.06
C PRO A 140 -14.92 4.45 14.35
N SER A 141 -15.06 3.60 13.34
CA SER A 141 -14.81 2.17 13.41
C SER A 141 -14.48 1.61 12.03
N HIS A 142 -13.54 0.67 11.97
CA HIS A 142 -13.22 -0.05 10.74
C HIS A 142 -14.39 -0.90 10.22
N ALA A 143 -15.41 -1.17 11.04
CA ALA A 143 -16.66 -1.82 10.59
C ALA A 143 -17.41 -1.00 9.52
N LEU A 144 -17.15 0.32 9.44
CA LEU A 144 -17.73 1.21 8.43
C LEU A 144 -16.93 1.24 7.12
N PHE A 145 -15.81 0.52 7.03
CA PHE A 145 -14.98 0.48 5.83
C PHE A 145 -15.74 0.03 4.57
N PRO A 146 -16.64 -0.98 4.59
CA PRO A 146 -17.42 -1.33 3.41
C PRO A 146 -18.36 -0.21 2.93
N ALA A 147 -18.96 0.54 3.86
CA ALA A 147 -19.77 1.71 3.52
C ALA A 147 -18.91 2.82 2.92
N PHE A 148 -17.68 3.01 3.43
CA PHE A 148 -16.70 3.93 2.87
C PHE A 148 -16.32 3.57 1.43
N LEU A 149 -16.02 2.30 1.15
CA LEU A 149 -15.75 1.81 -0.22
C LEU A 149 -16.91 2.11 -1.17
N ARG A 150 -18.15 1.79 -0.78
CA ARG A 150 -19.34 2.09 -1.59
C ARG A 150 -19.54 3.58 -1.83
N ALA A 151 -19.29 4.42 -0.82
CA ALA A 151 -19.30 5.86 -1.00
C ALA A 151 -18.27 6.27 -2.07
N THR A 152 -17.04 5.76 -2.02
CA THR A 152 -16.02 6.11 -3.03
C THR A 152 -16.38 5.70 -4.45
N ALA A 153 -17.13 4.62 -4.67
CA ALA A 153 -17.60 4.24 -6.01
C ALA A 153 -18.54 5.29 -6.63
N LEU A 154 -19.27 6.04 -5.81
CA LEU A 154 -20.13 7.15 -6.27
C LEU A 154 -19.32 8.37 -6.79
N LEU A 155 -17.99 8.38 -6.62
CA LEU A 155 -17.11 9.38 -7.25
C LEU A 155 -16.93 9.13 -8.76
N ALA A 156 -17.48 8.05 -9.32
CA ALA A 156 -17.41 7.73 -10.74
C ALA A 156 -17.95 8.85 -11.64
N GLU A 157 -19.13 9.39 -11.32
CA GLU A 157 -19.73 10.48 -12.09
C GLU A 157 -18.95 11.81 -11.96
N PRO A 158 -18.62 12.29 -10.75
CA PRO A 158 -17.75 13.47 -10.58
C PRO A 158 -16.39 13.32 -11.30
N PHE A 159 -15.80 12.13 -11.27
CA PHE A 159 -14.53 11.86 -11.95
C PHE A 159 -14.67 11.92 -13.47
N ALA A 160 -15.69 11.28 -14.03
CA ALA A 160 -15.95 11.32 -15.47
C ALA A 160 -16.24 12.76 -15.94
N ALA A 161 -17.05 13.51 -15.19
CA ALA A 161 -17.33 14.92 -15.48
C ALA A 161 -16.05 15.77 -15.45
N TYR A 162 -15.18 15.56 -14.46
CA TYR A 162 -13.87 16.22 -14.41
C TYR A 162 -13.02 15.87 -15.64
N LEU A 163 -12.91 14.59 -16.00
CA LEU A 163 -12.10 14.15 -17.14
C LEU A 163 -12.60 14.75 -18.46
N SER A 164 -13.92 14.81 -18.65
CA SER A 164 -14.55 15.45 -19.82
C SER A 164 -14.41 16.99 -19.83
N SER A 165 -14.22 17.61 -18.68
CA SER A 165 -14.02 19.07 -18.58
C SER A 165 -12.61 19.53 -18.97
N LEU A 166 -11.65 18.60 -19.07
CA LEU A 166 -10.28 18.94 -19.44
C LEU A 166 -10.21 19.47 -20.88
N PRO A 167 -9.38 20.50 -21.15
CA PRO A 167 -9.26 21.09 -22.48
C PRO A 167 -8.68 20.11 -23.52
N SER A 168 -7.96 19.10 -23.05
CA SER A 168 -7.43 18.00 -23.85
C SER A 168 -7.32 16.73 -23.00
N PRO A 169 -7.42 15.54 -23.62
CA PRO A 169 -7.22 14.29 -22.91
C PRO A 169 -5.82 14.21 -22.28
N PRO A 170 -5.71 13.79 -21.02
CA PRO A 170 -4.40 13.62 -20.39
C PRO A 170 -3.59 12.51 -21.07
N LEU A 171 -2.27 12.54 -20.81
CA LEU A 171 -1.33 11.47 -21.16
C LEU A 171 -1.70 10.17 -20.45
N ALA A 172 -2.05 10.25 -19.16
CA ALA A 172 -2.47 9.10 -18.38
C ALA A 172 -3.31 9.50 -17.17
N VAL A 173 -4.10 8.56 -16.69
CA VAL A 173 -4.66 8.54 -15.34
C VAL A 173 -3.84 7.55 -14.51
N VAL A 174 -3.26 7.98 -13.41
CA VAL A 174 -2.74 7.09 -12.36
C VAL A 174 -3.76 7.08 -11.25
N SER A 175 -4.28 5.92 -10.86
CA SER A 175 -5.28 5.88 -9.79
C SER A 175 -5.16 4.63 -8.96
N ASP A 176 -5.61 4.77 -7.72
CA ASP A 176 -5.64 3.67 -6.77
C ASP A 176 -6.52 2.51 -7.26
N PHE A 177 -6.17 1.29 -6.87
CA PHE A 177 -6.90 0.08 -7.26
C PHE A 177 -8.34 0.04 -6.69
N PHE A 178 -8.59 0.63 -5.50
CA PHE A 178 -9.95 0.73 -4.97
C PHE A 178 -10.88 1.62 -5.83
N LEU A 179 -10.32 2.45 -6.70
CA LEU A 179 -11.05 3.34 -7.59
C LEU A 179 -11.16 2.72 -8.99
N GLY A 180 -11.60 1.46 -9.09
CA GLY A 180 -11.61 0.71 -10.36
C GLY A 180 -12.43 1.40 -11.46
N PHE A 181 -13.49 2.12 -11.11
CA PHE A 181 -14.31 2.91 -12.05
C PHE A 181 -13.49 3.90 -12.91
N THR A 182 -12.32 4.34 -12.46
CA THR A 182 -11.47 5.27 -13.23
C THR A 182 -10.92 4.62 -14.50
N GLN A 183 -10.80 3.29 -14.55
CA GLN A 183 -10.41 2.56 -15.77
C GLN A 183 -11.44 2.76 -16.87
N ARG A 184 -12.73 2.62 -16.53
CA ARG A 184 -13.83 2.77 -17.50
C ARG A 184 -13.86 4.19 -18.05
N ALA A 185 -13.89 5.18 -17.16
CA ALA A 185 -13.90 6.58 -17.57
C ALA A 185 -12.66 6.98 -18.37
N ALA A 186 -11.47 6.46 -18.02
CA ALA A 186 -10.26 6.68 -18.82
C ALA A 186 -10.37 6.05 -20.22
N THR A 187 -10.87 4.81 -20.31
CA THR A 187 -11.07 4.10 -21.58
C THR A 187 -12.04 4.86 -22.50
N ASP A 188 -13.18 5.30 -21.96
CA ASP A 188 -14.19 6.07 -22.69
C ASP A 188 -13.62 7.40 -23.23
N ALA A 189 -12.67 7.99 -22.51
CA ALA A 189 -11.95 9.20 -22.93
C ALA A 189 -10.73 8.93 -23.84
N GLY A 190 -10.43 7.67 -24.19
CA GLY A 190 -9.23 7.29 -24.95
C GLY A 190 -7.93 7.61 -24.21
N VAL A 191 -7.92 7.39 -22.89
CA VAL A 191 -6.80 7.64 -21.96
C VAL A 191 -6.37 6.31 -21.33
N ARG A 192 -5.06 6.13 -21.19
CA ARG A 192 -4.46 4.96 -20.53
C ARG A 192 -4.50 5.16 -19.02
N ARG A 193 -4.96 4.14 -18.28
CA ARG A 193 -4.88 4.10 -16.82
C ARG A 193 -3.71 3.23 -16.36
N LEU A 194 -2.98 3.73 -15.38
CA LEU A 194 -2.02 2.97 -14.58
C LEU A 194 -2.60 2.74 -13.18
N THR A 195 -2.60 1.50 -12.72
CA THR A 195 -3.06 1.14 -11.37
C THR A 195 -1.95 1.30 -10.34
N PHE A 196 -2.33 1.63 -9.10
CA PHE A 196 -1.44 1.68 -7.95
C PHE A 196 -2.10 1.01 -6.74
N HIS A 197 -1.42 0.02 -6.16
CA HIS A 197 -1.97 -0.80 -5.06
C HIS A 197 -1.52 -0.36 -3.67
N GLY A 198 -0.41 0.38 -3.55
CA GLY A 198 0.20 0.70 -2.26
C GLY A 198 0.93 -0.46 -1.59
N MET A 199 1.01 -1.63 -2.23
CA MET A 199 1.71 -2.83 -1.75
C MET A 199 3.13 -2.95 -2.33
N SER A 200 3.94 -3.86 -1.77
CA SER A 200 5.18 -4.33 -2.40
C SER A 200 4.90 -5.18 -3.64
N ALA A 201 5.92 -5.39 -4.49
CA ALA A 201 5.75 -6.31 -5.62
C ALA A 201 5.57 -7.74 -5.11
N PHE A 202 6.31 -8.13 -4.07
CA PHE A 202 6.14 -9.39 -3.35
C PHE A 202 4.68 -9.64 -2.92
N SER A 203 4.10 -8.73 -2.14
CA SER A 203 2.77 -8.93 -1.57
C SER A 203 1.68 -8.86 -2.63
N LEU A 204 1.83 -7.99 -3.64
CA LEU A 204 0.90 -7.92 -4.76
C LEU A 204 0.92 -9.19 -5.61
N ALA A 205 2.12 -9.69 -5.94
CA ALA A 205 2.26 -10.93 -6.70
C ALA A 205 1.72 -12.13 -5.91
N LEU A 206 1.88 -12.13 -4.59
CA LEU A 206 1.32 -13.17 -3.71
C LEU A 206 -0.21 -13.13 -3.77
N CYS A 207 -0.82 -11.96 -3.62
CA CYS A 207 -2.27 -11.79 -3.73
C CYS A 207 -2.80 -12.30 -5.07
N PHE A 208 -2.21 -11.88 -6.18
CA PHE A 208 -2.66 -12.28 -7.52
C PHE A 208 -2.45 -13.77 -7.80
N SER A 209 -1.32 -14.35 -7.39
CA SER A 209 -1.08 -15.77 -7.56
C SER A 209 -2.06 -16.62 -6.77
N LEU A 210 -2.40 -16.22 -5.54
CA LEU A 210 -3.32 -16.98 -4.69
C LEU A 210 -4.79 -16.74 -5.02
N ALA A 211 -5.13 -15.59 -5.61
CA ALA A 211 -6.47 -15.34 -6.16
C ALA A 211 -6.76 -16.21 -7.41
N THR A 212 -5.74 -16.49 -8.22
CA THR A 212 -5.86 -17.34 -9.42
C THR A 212 -5.66 -18.82 -9.15
N THR A 213 -4.75 -19.15 -8.24
CA THR A 213 -4.45 -20.53 -7.82
C THR A 213 -4.53 -20.62 -6.29
N PRO A 214 -5.71 -20.92 -5.74
CA PRO A 214 -5.93 -20.95 -4.29
C PRO A 214 -4.98 -21.92 -3.57
N PRO A 215 -4.65 -21.64 -2.30
CA PRO A 215 -3.77 -22.51 -1.52
C PRO A 215 -4.37 -23.91 -1.35
N PRO A 216 -3.52 -24.95 -1.20
CA PRO A 216 -4.00 -26.31 -0.98
C PRO A 216 -4.81 -26.40 0.33
N PRO A 217 -5.79 -27.33 0.41
CA PRO A 217 -6.56 -27.53 1.64
C PRO A 217 -5.62 -27.84 2.82
N PRO A 218 -5.90 -27.32 4.02
CA PRO A 218 -4.94 -27.29 5.11
C PRO A 218 -4.57 -28.70 5.58
N ALA A 219 -3.36 -29.16 5.26
CA ALA A 219 -2.70 -30.26 5.96
C ALA A 219 -2.09 -29.72 7.27
N GLY A 220 -2.96 -29.24 8.17
CA GLY A 220 -2.56 -28.52 9.39
C GLY A 220 -2.18 -27.06 9.13
N SER A 221 -2.55 -26.15 10.03
CA SER A 221 -2.41 -24.70 9.86
C SER A 221 -0.97 -24.17 9.75
N ALA A 222 0.04 -25.02 9.98
CA ALA A 222 1.46 -24.66 10.02
C ALA A 222 2.27 -25.16 8.80
N ALA A 223 1.66 -25.89 7.87
CA ALA A 223 2.38 -26.38 6.70
C ALA A 223 2.68 -25.24 5.72
N ALA A 224 3.97 -25.03 5.41
CA ALA A 224 4.38 -24.10 4.38
C ALA A 224 4.14 -24.69 2.98
N PHE A 225 3.70 -23.87 2.04
CA PHE A 225 3.45 -24.24 0.65
C PHE A 225 4.15 -23.27 -0.31
N ARG A 226 4.37 -23.72 -1.55
CA ARG A 226 4.95 -22.91 -2.62
C ARG A 226 3.87 -22.08 -3.28
N VAL A 227 4.22 -20.86 -3.66
CA VAL A 227 3.33 -19.96 -4.41
C VAL A 227 3.69 -20.09 -5.90
N PRO A 228 2.72 -20.35 -6.79
CA PRO A 228 2.97 -20.39 -8.22
C PRO A 228 3.68 -19.12 -8.74
N GLY A 229 4.72 -19.30 -9.55
CA GLY A 229 5.50 -18.19 -10.12
C GLY A 229 6.51 -17.53 -9.17
N PHE A 230 6.51 -17.84 -7.87
CA PHE A 230 7.52 -17.32 -6.93
C PHE A 230 8.85 -18.06 -7.03
N PRO A 231 9.97 -17.43 -6.63
CA PRO A 231 11.26 -18.10 -6.48
C PRO A 231 11.15 -19.36 -5.61
N GLU A 232 11.89 -20.42 -5.96
CA GLU A 232 11.78 -21.73 -5.28
C GLU A 232 12.11 -21.69 -3.79
N THR A 233 12.91 -20.71 -3.37
CA THR A 233 13.32 -20.48 -1.98
C THR A 233 12.20 -19.88 -1.12
N VAL A 234 11.14 -19.35 -1.73
CA VAL A 234 10.04 -18.70 -1.03
C VAL A 234 8.90 -19.69 -0.80
N THR A 235 8.55 -19.87 0.47
CA THR A 235 7.36 -20.62 0.90
C THR A 235 6.55 -19.78 1.87
N ILE A 236 5.23 -19.99 1.86
CA ILE A 236 4.24 -19.22 2.59
C ILE A 236 3.38 -20.17 3.42
N THR A 237 2.91 -19.72 4.58
CA THR A 237 1.92 -20.38 5.43
C THR A 237 0.60 -19.63 5.37
N MET A 238 -0.49 -20.23 5.86
CA MET A 238 -1.79 -19.55 5.90
C MET A 238 -1.78 -18.27 6.76
N ASP A 239 -0.86 -18.15 7.74
CA ASP A 239 -0.69 -16.93 8.54
C ASP A 239 -0.16 -15.74 7.72
N GLU A 240 0.43 -16.02 6.57
CA GLU A 240 1.08 -15.05 5.69
C GLU A 240 0.22 -14.73 4.45
N VAL A 241 -0.90 -15.44 4.27
CA VAL A 241 -1.91 -15.15 3.24
C VAL A 241 -2.77 -13.97 3.69
N PRO A 242 -2.86 -12.86 2.94
CA PRO A 242 -3.71 -11.73 3.30
C PRO A 242 -5.18 -12.13 3.48
N HIS A 243 -5.85 -11.55 4.48
CA HIS A 243 -7.21 -11.95 4.85
C HIS A 243 -8.20 -11.83 3.68
N ALA A 244 -8.14 -10.74 2.90
CA ALA A 244 -9.01 -10.53 1.74
C ALA A 244 -8.85 -11.62 0.66
N VAL A 245 -7.64 -12.19 0.50
CA VAL A 245 -7.38 -13.28 -0.43
C VAL A 245 -7.94 -14.60 0.11
N ALA A 246 -7.78 -14.84 1.41
CA ALA A 246 -8.34 -16.01 2.07
C ALA A 246 -9.88 -16.03 2.07
N GLN A 247 -10.52 -14.85 2.11
CA GLN A 247 -11.96 -14.67 2.04
C GLN A 247 -12.49 -14.50 0.60
N ALA A 248 -11.66 -14.67 -0.43
CA ALA A 248 -12.08 -14.41 -1.81
C ALA A 248 -13.23 -15.32 -2.30
N SER A 249 -13.47 -16.44 -1.62
CA SER A 249 -14.62 -17.32 -1.87
C SER A 249 -15.91 -16.92 -1.14
N ASP A 250 -15.82 -16.05 -0.14
CA ASP A 250 -16.97 -15.52 0.58
C ASP A 250 -17.53 -14.30 -0.16
N VAL A 251 -18.42 -14.56 -1.12
CA VAL A 251 -19.06 -13.52 -1.95
C VAL A 251 -20.09 -12.68 -1.17
N ASP A 252 -20.47 -13.11 0.03
CA ASP A 252 -21.38 -12.38 0.91
C ASP A 252 -20.62 -11.37 1.79
N ASP A 253 -19.30 -11.52 1.95
CA ASP A 253 -18.46 -10.51 2.58
C ASP A 253 -18.54 -9.18 1.78
N PRO A 254 -18.92 -8.06 2.41
CA PRO A 254 -19.10 -6.79 1.71
C PRO A 254 -17.83 -6.24 1.03
N VAL A 255 -16.63 -6.55 1.54
CA VAL A 255 -15.37 -6.10 0.95
C VAL A 255 -15.02 -6.98 -0.24
N THR A 256 -15.12 -8.31 -0.11
CA THR A 256 -14.94 -9.25 -1.23
C THR A 256 -15.89 -8.90 -2.37
N ARG A 257 -17.17 -8.66 -2.08
CA ARG A 257 -18.16 -8.26 -3.08
C ARG A 257 -17.77 -6.97 -3.78
N PHE A 258 -17.35 -5.94 -3.04
CA PHE A 258 -16.86 -4.69 -3.63
C PHE A 258 -15.66 -4.93 -4.55
N LEU A 259 -14.69 -5.74 -4.13
CA LEU A 259 -13.51 -6.04 -4.95
C LEU A 259 -13.89 -6.77 -6.24
N LEU A 260 -14.86 -7.69 -6.19
CA LEU A 260 -15.36 -8.40 -7.36
C LEU A 260 -16.12 -7.48 -8.32
N ASP A 261 -17.03 -6.65 -7.79
CA ASP A 261 -17.94 -5.82 -8.58
C ASP A 261 -17.26 -4.56 -9.13
N GLU A 262 -16.41 -3.90 -8.33
CA GLU A 262 -15.90 -2.54 -8.61
C GLU A 262 -14.40 -2.50 -8.97
N VAL A 263 -13.64 -3.57 -8.74
CA VAL A 263 -12.17 -3.53 -8.86
C VAL A 263 -11.61 -4.55 -9.84
N ARG A 264 -11.89 -5.84 -9.65
CA ARG A 264 -11.15 -6.95 -10.27
C ARG A 264 -10.97 -6.81 -11.79
N ASP A 265 -12.07 -6.69 -12.52
CA ASP A 265 -12.05 -6.66 -13.98
C ASP A 265 -11.43 -5.36 -14.53
N TRP A 266 -11.54 -4.26 -13.77
CA TRP A 266 -10.96 -2.96 -14.12
C TRP A 266 -9.46 -2.91 -13.87
N ASP A 267 -9.01 -3.53 -12.78
CA ASP A 267 -7.59 -3.62 -12.46
C ASP A 267 -6.86 -4.44 -13.52
N TYR A 268 -7.39 -5.61 -13.87
CA TYR A 268 -6.90 -6.47 -14.96
C TYR A 268 -6.69 -5.73 -16.30
N ARG A 269 -7.59 -4.79 -16.62
CA ARG A 269 -7.59 -4.00 -17.87
C ARG A 269 -6.72 -2.75 -17.83
N SER A 270 -6.07 -2.47 -16.70
CA SER A 270 -5.15 -1.34 -16.60
C SER A 270 -4.00 -1.49 -17.61
N TRP A 271 -3.54 -0.38 -18.17
CA TRP A 271 -2.43 -0.38 -19.13
C TRP A 271 -1.11 -0.86 -18.50
N GLY A 272 -1.01 -0.78 -17.18
CA GLY A 272 -0.05 -1.50 -16.37
C GLY A 272 -0.10 -1.02 -14.91
N VAL A 273 0.90 -1.42 -14.13
CA VAL A 273 0.93 -1.22 -12.68
C VAL A 273 2.17 -0.45 -12.24
N LEU A 274 1.96 0.52 -11.36
CA LEU A 274 3.02 1.22 -10.66
C LEU A 274 3.18 0.61 -9.27
N VAL A 275 4.40 0.21 -8.95
CA VAL A 275 4.75 -0.35 -7.65
C VAL A 275 5.74 0.59 -6.97
N ASN A 276 5.41 1.00 -5.74
CA ASN A 276 6.33 1.76 -4.89
C ASN A 276 7.40 0.82 -4.32
N SER A 277 8.26 0.30 -5.18
CA SER A 277 9.41 -0.54 -4.84
C SER A 277 10.50 -0.35 -5.89
N PHE A 278 11.62 -1.04 -5.76
CA PHE A 278 12.75 -0.92 -6.68
C PHE A 278 13.33 -2.28 -7.05
N ASP A 279 14.04 -2.31 -8.17
CA ASP A 279 14.53 -3.54 -8.82
C ASP A 279 15.34 -4.45 -7.87
N ALA A 280 16.30 -3.91 -7.14
CA ALA A 280 17.10 -4.70 -6.20
C ALA A 280 16.32 -5.29 -5.00
N LEU A 281 15.10 -4.79 -4.74
CA LEU A 281 14.23 -5.28 -3.66
C LEU A 281 13.18 -6.27 -4.16
N ASP A 282 12.62 -6.02 -5.35
CA ASP A 282 11.36 -6.63 -5.80
C ASP A 282 11.36 -7.01 -7.29
N GLY A 283 12.50 -6.88 -7.99
CA GLY A 283 12.62 -7.10 -9.43
C GLY A 283 12.18 -8.48 -9.90
N ASP A 284 12.45 -9.51 -9.09
CA ASP A 284 12.09 -10.91 -9.38
C ASP A 284 10.57 -11.13 -9.53
N TYR A 285 9.74 -10.24 -8.96
CA TYR A 285 8.28 -10.36 -9.01
C TYR A 285 7.65 -9.59 -10.18
N ALA A 286 8.41 -8.72 -10.87
CA ALA A 286 7.86 -7.85 -11.90
C ALA A 286 7.25 -8.64 -13.08
N GLY A 287 7.94 -9.67 -13.59
CA GLY A 287 7.42 -10.48 -14.69
C GLY A 287 6.17 -11.29 -14.32
N LEU A 288 6.09 -11.75 -13.07
CA LEU A 288 4.88 -12.40 -12.56
C LEU A 288 3.73 -11.40 -12.48
N LEU A 289 3.96 -10.18 -12.00
CA LEU A 289 2.96 -9.11 -12.00
C LEU A 289 2.44 -8.80 -13.41
N GLU A 290 3.34 -8.66 -14.39
CA GLU A 290 2.98 -8.40 -15.79
C GLU A 290 2.06 -9.48 -16.37
N SER A 291 2.26 -10.75 -15.98
CA SER A 291 1.44 -11.87 -16.48
C SER A 291 -0.03 -11.84 -16.06
N PHE A 292 -0.39 -11.05 -15.04
CA PHE A 292 -1.77 -10.92 -14.59
C PHE A 292 -2.57 -9.88 -15.35
N TYR A 293 -1.94 -9.03 -16.17
CA TYR A 293 -2.62 -7.99 -16.94
C TYR A 293 -2.79 -8.42 -18.40
N LEU A 294 -3.45 -7.57 -19.20
CA LEU A 294 -3.55 -7.77 -20.64
C LEU A 294 -2.16 -7.81 -21.30
N PRO A 295 -1.97 -8.58 -22.39
CA PRO A 295 -0.70 -8.64 -23.12
C PRO A 295 -0.17 -7.25 -23.48
N GLY A 296 1.11 -7.01 -23.17
CA GLY A 296 1.77 -5.72 -23.39
C GLY A 296 1.71 -4.75 -22.21
N ALA A 297 0.91 -5.04 -21.17
CA ALA A 297 0.98 -4.32 -19.91
C ALA A 297 2.32 -4.57 -19.20
N ARG A 298 2.75 -3.59 -18.40
CA ARG A 298 4.05 -3.61 -17.70
C ARG A 298 3.90 -3.32 -16.22
N ALA A 299 4.87 -3.78 -15.44
CA ALA A 299 5.04 -3.41 -14.04
C ALA A 299 6.24 -2.48 -13.90
N TRP A 300 6.03 -1.25 -13.45
CA TRP A 300 7.10 -0.29 -13.20
C TRP A 300 7.37 -0.17 -11.70
N LEU A 301 8.55 -0.62 -11.29
CA LEU A 301 9.09 -0.40 -9.95
C LEU A 301 9.69 1.01 -9.90
N VAL A 302 8.97 1.95 -9.28
CA VAL A 302 9.28 3.40 -9.34
C VAL A 302 9.64 4.00 -7.98
N GLY A 303 9.75 3.16 -6.95
CA GLY A 303 10.02 3.58 -5.57
C GLY A 303 11.50 3.59 -5.18
N PRO A 304 11.82 3.95 -3.92
CA PRO A 304 10.90 4.50 -2.92
C PRO A 304 10.48 5.92 -3.32
N LEU A 305 9.18 6.13 -3.51
CA LEU A 305 8.65 7.38 -4.10
C LEU A 305 8.95 8.60 -3.25
N PHE A 306 9.00 8.46 -1.92
CA PHE A 306 9.33 9.56 -1.02
C PHE A 306 10.78 10.05 -1.14
N LEU A 307 11.70 9.23 -1.66
CA LEU A 307 13.04 9.67 -2.03
C LEU A 307 13.04 10.28 -3.43
N ALA A 308 12.32 9.66 -4.38
CA ALA A 308 12.22 10.13 -5.76
C ALA A 308 11.54 11.52 -5.88
N ALA A 309 10.66 11.85 -4.93
CA ALA A 309 10.02 13.17 -4.83
C ALA A 309 10.99 14.30 -4.45
N GLY A 310 12.18 13.97 -3.93
CA GLY A 310 13.12 14.94 -3.37
C GLY A 310 12.76 15.38 -1.95
N GLU A 311 13.47 16.40 -1.43
CA GLU A 311 13.13 16.99 -0.13
C GLU A 311 11.74 17.61 -0.19
N SER A 312 10.82 17.03 0.60
CA SER A 312 9.47 17.58 0.77
C SER A 312 9.53 18.97 1.40
N GLN A 313 8.60 19.86 1.02
CA GLN A 313 8.35 21.14 1.71
C GLN A 313 7.86 20.99 3.17
N GLU A 314 7.86 19.79 3.75
CA GLU A 314 7.75 19.59 5.20
C GLU A 314 8.99 20.10 5.97
N GLN A 315 9.65 21.15 5.49
CA GLN A 315 10.82 21.78 6.11
C GLN A 315 10.46 22.65 7.32
N ASP A 316 9.18 23.04 7.50
CA ASP A 316 8.73 23.89 8.61
C ASP A 316 7.60 23.25 9.44
N ASP A 317 7.80 22.04 9.96
CA ASP A 317 6.96 21.55 11.05
C ASP A 317 7.83 21.41 12.30
N GLU A 318 7.52 22.24 13.30
CA GLU A 318 8.08 22.25 14.64
C GLU A 318 8.24 20.82 15.18
N ASP A 319 9.32 20.54 15.90
CA ASP A 319 9.44 19.40 16.81
C ASP A 319 8.86 19.87 18.15
N PRO A 320 7.52 19.98 18.28
CA PRO A 320 6.90 20.76 19.34
C PRO A 320 7.12 20.09 20.70
N GLU A 321 7.52 18.82 20.66
CA GLU A 321 7.58 17.90 21.77
C GLU A 321 9.03 17.51 22.13
N GLY A 322 10.04 17.97 21.36
CA GLY A 322 11.46 17.80 21.69
C GLY A 322 12.02 16.39 21.43
N CYS A 323 11.46 15.65 20.47
CA CYS A 323 11.93 14.31 20.09
C CYS A 323 13.39 14.29 19.64
N LEU A 324 13.76 15.23 18.76
CA LEU A 324 15.05 15.24 18.09
C LEU A 324 16.17 15.64 19.04
N PRO A 325 16.03 16.68 19.89
CA PRO A 325 17.02 16.94 20.94
C PRO A 325 17.25 15.75 21.88
N TRP A 326 16.18 15.04 22.28
CA TRP A 326 16.36 13.83 23.11
C TRP A 326 17.11 12.73 22.36
N LEU A 327 16.82 12.54 21.07
CA LEU A 327 17.56 11.59 20.23
C LEU A 327 19.02 12.02 20.05
N ASP A 328 19.34 13.31 19.92
CA ASP A 328 20.71 13.83 19.87
C ASP A 328 21.49 13.44 21.13
N GLU A 329 20.87 13.57 22.32
CA GLU A 329 21.48 13.14 23.59
C GLU A 329 21.74 11.63 23.62
N GLN A 330 20.83 10.81 23.09
CA GLN A 330 21.04 9.36 23.02
C GLN A 330 22.14 9.00 22.01
N ALA A 331 22.19 9.67 20.85
CA ALA A 331 23.24 9.49 19.86
C ALA A 331 24.63 9.81 20.42
N ALA A 332 24.73 10.88 21.23
CA ALA A 332 25.98 11.26 21.90
C ALA A 332 26.49 10.19 22.88
N LYS A 333 25.59 9.39 23.48
CA LYS A 333 25.96 8.25 24.34
C LYS A 333 26.37 7.04 23.50
N ARG A 334 25.52 6.65 22.54
CA ARG A 334 25.74 5.50 21.65
C ARG A 334 24.77 5.53 20.47
N ALA A 335 25.30 5.46 19.26
CA ALA A 335 24.50 5.28 18.04
C ALA A 335 23.76 3.93 18.05
N GLY A 336 22.57 3.91 17.46
CA GLY A 336 21.72 2.72 17.37
C GLY A 336 21.26 2.16 18.72
N SER A 337 21.13 3.01 19.75
CA SER A 337 20.72 2.63 21.11
C SER A 337 19.22 2.73 21.37
N VAL A 338 18.46 3.37 20.49
CA VAL A 338 17.03 3.64 20.65
C VAL A 338 16.19 2.74 19.75
N VAL A 339 15.16 2.12 20.32
CA VAL A 339 14.09 1.44 19.58
C VAL A 339 13.02 2.47 19.24
N TYR A 340 12.66 2.61 17.96
CA TYR A 340 11.46 3.34 17.61
C TYR A 340 10.25 2.39 17.55
N VAL A 341 9.09 2.81 18.05
CA VAL A 341 7.87 2.00 18.05
C VAL A 341 6.73 2.82 17.44
N SER A 342 6.12 2.31 16.36
CA SER A 342 4.95 2.93 15.74
C SER A 342 4.15 1.92 14.91
N PHE A 343 2.84 1.83 15.16
CA PHE A 343 1.91 1.01 14.38
C PHE A 343 1.17 1.82 13.31
N GLY A 344 1.59 3.05 13.04
CA GLY A 344 0.95 3.92 12.06
C GLY A 344 -0.35 4.56 12.56
N THR A 345 -1.04 5.27 11.66
CA THR A 345 -2.18 6.12 12.05
C THR A 345 -3.52 5.41 12.08
N GLN A 346 -3.62 4.19 11.54
CA GLN A 346 -4.88 3.44 11.34
C GLN A 346 -5.02 2.22 12.24
N VAL A 347 -3.94 1.81 12.93
CA VAL A 347 -3.95 0.62 13.79
C VAL A 347 -4.34 1.02 15.20
N HIS A 348 -5.38 0.38 15.72
CA HIS A 348 -5.73 0.44 17.14
C HIS A 348 -5.20 -0.80 17.84
N VAL A 349 -4.35 -0.59 18.85
CA VAL A 349 -3.82 -1.65 19.71
C VAL A 349 -4.62 -1.67 21.01
N SER A 350 -5.00 -2.87 21.48
CA SER A 350 -5.77 -3.01 22.72
C SER A 350 -4.95 -2.55 23.94
N ALA A 351 -5.62 -2.01 24.97
CA ALA A 351 -4.96 -1.58 26.21
C ALA A 351 -4.10 -2.70 26.83
N ALA A 352 -4.61 -3.94 26.86
CA ALA A 352 -3.87 -5.10 27.35
C ALA A 352 -2.58 -5.37 26.55
N GLN A 353 -2.60 -5.19 25.23
CA GLN A 353 -1.40 -5.34 24.41
C GLN A 353 -0.44 -4.17 24.58
N LEU A 354 -0.94 -2.94 24.76
CA LEU A 354 -0.11 -1.77 25.06
C LEU A 354 0.63 -1.93 26.40
N ASP A 355 -0.02 -2.52 27.42
CA ASP A 355 0.60 -2.82 28.71
C ASP A 355 1.76 -3.82 28.57
N GLU A 356 1.54 -4.95 27.90
CA GLU A 356 2.59 -5.95 27.68
C GLU A 356 3.74 -5.39 26.81
N LEU A 357 3.42 -4.55 25.83
CA LEU A 357 4.43 -3.87 25.01
C LEU A 357 5.26 -2.90 25.85
N ALA A 358 4.63 -2.07 26.67
CA ALA A 358 5.32 -1.12 27.53
C ALA A 358 6.27 -1.83 28.52
N HIS A 359 5.77 -2.86 29.21
CA HIS A 359 6.61 -3.65 30.11
C HIS A 359 7.72 -4.39 29.36
N GLY A 360 7.43 -4.96 28.19
CA GLY A 360 8.44 -5.64 27.38
C GLY A 360 9.54 -4.72 26.88
N LEU A 361 9.21 -3.47 26.54
CA LEU A 361 10.19 -2.45 26.17
C LEU A 361 11.12 -2.11 27.34
N VAL A 362 10.57 -1.92 28.55
CA VAL A 362 11.36 -1.70 29.77
C VAL A 362 12.25 -2.90 30.08
N ASP A 363 11.67 -4.10 30.08
CA ASP A 363 12.36 -5.35 30.37
C ASP A 363 13.41 -5.71 29.31
N SER A 364 13.36 -5.07 28.13
CA SER A 364 14.39 -5.22 27.10
C SER A 364 15.72 -4.57 27.48
N GLY A 365 15.68 -3.54 28.34
CA GLY A 365 16.84 -2.73 28.74
C GLY A 365 17.32 -1.71 27.69
N HIS A 366 16.62 -1.57 26.55
CA HIS A 366 16.93 -0.58 25.52
C HIS A 366 16.12 0.70 25.71
N ALA A 367 16.71 1.84 25.37
CA ALA A 367 15.96 3.10 25.29
C ALA A 367 14.94 2.99 24.14
N PHE A 368 13.78 3.62 24.29
CA PHE A 368 12.75 3.59 23.25
C PHE A 368 12.05 4.93 23.09
N LEU A 369 11.61 5.19 21.87
CA LEU A 369 10.71 6.28 21.50
C LEU A 369 9.44 5.66 20.91
N TRP A 370 8.27 6.04 21.41
CA TRP A 370 7.04 5.34 21.10
C TRP A 370 5.93 6.32 20.71
N ALA A 371 5.46 6.24 19.46
CA ALA A 371 4.25 6.92 19.02
C ALA A 371 3.04 6.05 19.38
N VAL A 372 2.29 6.46 20.41
CA VAL A 372 1.17 5.68 20.95
C VAL A 372 -0.16 6.17 20.37
N ARG A 373 -1.00 5.22 19.95
CA ARG A 373 -2.43 5.46 19.75
C ARG A 373 -3.24 4.41 20.50
N CYS A 374 -4.07 4.86 21.42
CA CYS A 374 -5.01 4.04 22.16
C CYS A 374 -6.43 4.57 21.94
N SER A 375 -7.39 3.67 21.70
CA SER A 375 -8.81 4.02 21.66
C SER A 375 -9.46 4.09 23.05
N ASP A 376 -8.79 3.61 24.09
CA ASP A 376 -9.24 3.75 25.48
C ASP A 376 -8.59 4.97 26.10
N GLU A 377 -9.36 6.06 26.23
CA GLU A 377 -8.91 7.32 26.86
C GLU A 377 -8.49 7.15 28.33
N ARG A 378 -8.84 6.02 28.96
CA ARG A 378 -8.43 5.71 30.34
C ARG A 378 -7.06 5.05 30.42
N TRP A 379 -6.51 4.60 29.30
CA TRP A 379 -5.19 3.99 29.28
C TRP A 379 -4.12 5.09 29.32
N SER A 380 -3.20 4.97 30.27
CA SER A 380 -1.99 5.78 30.35
C SER A 380 -0.80 4.83 30.35
N PRO A 381 0.30 5.17 29.67
CA PRO A 381 1.46 4.30 29.65
C PRO A 381 1.98 4.08 31.07
N PRO A 382 2.34 2.84 31.44
CA PRO A 382 2.85 2.54 32.78
C PRO A 382 4.27 3.07 33.01
N VAL A 383 4.86 3.72 32.00
CA VAL A 383 6.23 4.26 31.94
C VAL A 383 6.25 5.60 31.22
N ASP A 384 7.28 6.41 31.47
CA ASP A 384 7.49 7.67 30.76
C ASP A 384 7.64 7.38 29.26
N VAL A 385 6.65 7.81 28.47
CA VAL A 385 6.72 7.78 27.00
C VAL A 385 7.37 9.06 26.52
N GLY A 386 8.33 8.90 25.60
CA GLY A 386 8.90 10.03 24.89
C GLY A 386 7.89 10.68 23.94
N PRO A 387 8.20 11.89 23.46
CA PRO A 387 7.34 12.67 22.58
C PRO A 387 7.00 11.98 21.23
N GLU A 388 5.88 12.37 20.61
CA GLU A 388 5.45 11.95 19.28
C GLU A 388 6.30 12.62 18.18
N GLY A 389 7.06 11.80 17.44
CA GLY A 389 7.89 12.27 16.32
C GLY A 389 7.39 11.79 14.95
N LYS A 390 7.60 12.60 13.91
CA LYS A 390 7.38 12.17 12.52
C LYS A 390 8.30 10.99 12.16
N ILE A 391 7.70 9.84 11.82
CA ILE A 391 8.37 8.55 11.59
C ILE A 391 9.67 8.66 10.78
N ARG A 392 9.66 9.37 9.63
CA ARG A 392 10.84 9.50 8.75
C ARG A 392 12.05 10.16 9.41
N ARG A 393 11.85 11.26 10.16
CA ARG A 393 12.95 11.98 10.82
C ARG A 393 13.52 11.18 11.98
N VAL A 394 12.64 10.51 12.72
CA VAL A 394 13.04 9.62 13.82
C VAL A 394 13.87 8.44 13.29
N LEU A 395 13.38 7.70 12.29
CA LEU A 395 14.08 6.54 11.74
C LEU A 395 15.46 6.88 11.14
N ALA A 396 15.56 8.05 10.49
CA ALA A 396 16.81 8.54 9.92
C ALA A 396 17.83 8.97 10.99
N HIS A 397 17.41 9.16 12.24
CA HIS A 397 18.30 9.59 13.32
C HIS A 397 19.33 8.50 13.66
N THR A 398 20.57 8.91 13.96
CA THR A 398 21.69 8.00 14.24
C THR A 398 21.52 7.24 15.57
N ALA A 399 20.79 7.82 16.52
CA ALA A 399 20.43 7.15 17.78
C ALA A 399 19.52 5.93 17.59
N VAL A 400 18.69 5.89 16.54
CA VAL A 400 17.73 4.80 16.33
C VAL A 400 18.43 3.58 15.78
N GLY A 401 18.23 2.42 16.43
CA GLY A 401 18.89 1.16 16.10
C GLY A 401 17.96 0.10 15.50
N GLY A 402 16.64 0.25 15.66
CA GLY A 402 15.64 -0.69 15.17
C GLY A 402 14.21 -0.12 15.28
N PHE A 403 13.28 -0.76 14.58
CA PHE A 403 11.91 -0.29 14.45
C PHE A 403 10.88 -1.38 14.72
N VAL A 404 9.99 -1.17 15.69
CA VAL A 404 8.81 -2.01 15.91
C VAL A 404 7.66 -1.44 15.09
N SER A 405 7.14 -2.25 14.16
CA SER A 405 6.16 -1.79 13.18
C SER A 405 5.10 -2.82 12.85
N HIS A 406 3.91 -2.31 12.51
CA HIS A 406 2.84 -3.09 11.90
C HIS A 406 3.16 -3.65 10.50
N CYS A 407 4.29 -3.29 9.89
CA CYS A 407 4.69 -3.75 8.55
C CYS A 407 3.74 -3.33 7.41
N GLY A 408 3.03 -2.20 7.54
CA GLY A 408 2.46 -1.53 6.37
C GLY A 408 3.58 -1.11 5.41
N TRP A 409 3.34 -1.20 4.10
CA TRP A 409 4.43 -1.11 3.11
C TRP A 409 5.20 0.22 3.16
N ASN A 410 4.54 1.34 3.45
CA ASN A 410 5.23 2.62 3.64
C ASN A 410 6.23 2.58 4.80
N SER A 411 5.82 2.04 5.96
CA SER A 411 6.68 1.92 7.14
C SER A 411 7.84 0.95 6.90
N VAL A 412 7.62 -0.10 6.09
CA VAL A 412 8.70 -1.00 5.66
C VAL A 412 9.74 -0.23 4.83
N LEU A 413 9.32 0.52 3.82
CA LEU A 413 10.24 1.31 3.00
C LEU A 413 10.97 2.38 3.81
N GLU A 414 10.29 3.07 4.73
CA GLU A 414 10.90 4.07 5.61
C GLU A 414 11.99 3.45 6.49
N SER A 415 11.74 2.26 7.04
CA SER A 415 12.73 1.53 7.86
C SER A 415 13.92 1.08 7.04
N LEU A 416 13.68 0.45 5.89
CA LEU A 416 14.72 -0.12 5.04
C LEU A 416 15.59 0.99 4.44
N VAL A 417 15.00 2.10 4.00
CA VAL A 417 15.75 3.28 3.52
C VAL A 417 16.60 3.92 4.63
N ALA A 418 16.11 3.90 5.87
CA ALA A 418 16.87 4.36 7.03
C ALA A 418 17.94 3.35 7.50
N GLY A 419 18.02 2.16 6.88
CA GLY A 419 18.94 1.10 7.30
C GLY A 419 18.61 0.51 8.67
N ARG A 420 17.33 0.51 9.07
CA ARG A 420 16.88 0.04 10.38
C ARG A 420 16.23 -1.33 10.28
N PRO A 421 16.71 -2.34 11.02
CA PRO A 421 16.04 -3.63 11.09
C PRO A 421 14.70 -3.53 11.83
N MET A 422 13.78 -4.43 11.50
CA MET A 422 12.42 -4.38 12.01
C MET A 422 12.08 -5.51 12.98
N LEU A 423 11.36 -5.18 14.07
CA LEU A 423 10.47 -6.13 14.73
C LEU A 423 9.12 -6.05 14.02
N ALA A 424 8.84 -7.04 13.19
CA ALA A 424 7.66 -7.13 12.35
C ALA A 424 6.45 -7.65 13.13
N TRP A 425 5.41 -6.83 13.22
CA TRP A 425 4.22 -7.08 14.03
C TRP A 425 2.93 -6.84 13.21
N PRO A 426 2.62 -7.70 12.23
CA PRO A 426 1.49 -7.48 11.33
C PRO A 426 0.16 -7.47 12.09
N VAL A 427 -0.77 -6.61 11.65
CA VAL A 427 -2.10 -6.44 12.26
C VAL A 427 -3.23 -6.66 11.26
N MET A 428 -3.12 -6.17 10.03
CA MET A 428 -4.19 -6.20 9.03
C MET A 428 -3.67 -6.19 7.58
N ALA A 429 -4.59 -6.21 6.60
CA ALA A 429 -4.28 -6.09 5.17
C ALA A 429 -3.22 -7.11 4.70
N GLU A 430 -2.21 -6.65 3.95
CA GLU A 430 -1.09 -7.46 3.42
C GLU A 430 0.13 -7.51 4.35
N GLN A 431 0.02 -6.97 5.56
CA GLN A 431 1.15 -6.76 6.47
C GLN A 431 1.86 -8.06 6.86
N ALA A 432 1.14 -9.17 6.95
CA ALA A 432 1.75 -10.48 7.23
C ALA A 432 2.67 -10.95 6.11
N ALA A 433 2.30 -10.70 4.85
CA ALA A 433 3.15 -10.95 3.69
C ALA A 433 4.36 -10.01 3.67
N ASN A 434 4.17 -8.72 4.01
CA ASN A 434 5.30 -7.79 4.16
C ASN A 434 6.25 -8.23 5.29
N ALA A 435 5.72 -8.69 6.43
CA ALA A 435 6.51 -9.20 7.56
C ALA A 435 7.33 -10.43 7.16
N LYS A 436 6.73 -11.35 6.37
CA LYS A 436 7.43 -12.49 5.76
C LYS A 436 8.57 -12.03 4.85
N HIS A 437 8.29 -11.07 3.97
CA HIS A 437 9.27 -10.53 3.03
C HIS A 437 10.46 -9.93 3.78
N VAL A 438 10.21 -9.04 4.75
CA VAL A 438 11.27 -8.35 5.50
C VAL A 438 12.10 -9.30 6.37
N ALA A 439 11.44 -10.17 7.14
CA ALA A 439 12.14 -10.98 8.13
C ALA A 439 12.78 -12.24 7.53
N ASP A 440 12.04 -12.98 6.70
CA ASP A 440 12.45 -14.32 6.28
C ASP A 440 13.12 -14.33 4.91
N VAL A 441 12.69 -13.45 3.99
CA VAL A 441 13.24 -13.41 2.61
C VAL A 441 14.43 -12.46 2.54
N LEU A 442 14.28 -11.23 3.05
CA LEU A 442 15.38 -10.27 3.08
C LEU A 442 16.35 -10.59 4.22
N GLY A 443 15.86 -10.93 5.40
CA GLY A 443 16.68 -11.08 6.61
C GLY A 443 16.97 -9.74 7.30
N ALA A 444 16.13 -8.72 7.09
CA ALA A 444 16.27 -7.38 7.65
C ALA A 444 15.39 -7.16 8.91
N GLY A 445 15.01 -8.23 9.60
CA GLY A 445 14.17 -8.13 10.79
C GLY A 445 13.77 -9.50 11.34
N VAL A 446 12.95 -9.48 12.39
CA VAL A 446 12.32 -10.68 12.96
C VAL A 446 10.83 -10.47 13.13
N ARG A 447 10.06 -11.56 13.06
CA ARG A 447 8.62 -11.54 13.33
C ARG A 447 8.36 -11.66 14.82
N VAL A 448 7.37 -10.94 15.32
CA VAL A 448 6.86 -11.12 16.68
C VAL A 448 6.29 -12.54 16.85
N GLY A 449 5.67 -13.08 15.78
CA GLY A 449 5.14 -14.44 15.65
C GLY A 449 3.71 -14.63 16.17
N VAL A 450 2.84 -13.63 15.95
CA VAL A 450 1.39 -13.76 16.16
C VAL A 450 0.74 -14.47 14.99
N LYS A 451 -0.40 -15.12 15.24
CA LYS A 451 -1.29 -15.53 14.13
C LYS A 451 -1.78 -14.28 13.40
N ALA A 452 -1.68 -14.29 12.07
CA ALA A 452 -2.06 -13.18 11.20
C ALA A 452 -2.74 -13.71 9.93
N GLY A 453 -3.04 -12.82 8.98
CA GLY A 453 -3.54 -13.23 7.67
C GLY A 453 -4.84 -14.05 7.73
N ALA A 454 -4.86 -15.20 7.05
CA ALA A 454 -6.03 -16.06 6.95
C ALA A 454 -6.47 -16.65 8.30
N ASN A 455 -5.56 -16.81 9.25
CA ASN A 455 -5.84 -17.38 10.57
C ASN A 455 -6.07 -16.31 11.65
N ALA A 456 -6.20 -15.04 11.28
CA ALA A 456 -6.51 -13.95 12.20
C ALA A 456 -7.95 -14.09 12.72
N ALA A 457 -8.13 -14.75 13.86
CA ALA A 457 -9.45 -14.91 14.50
C ALA A 457 -9.70 -13.85 15.58
N ALA A 458 -8.69 -13.54 16.40
CA ALA A 458 -8.71 -12.50 17.42
C ALA A 458 -7.27 -11.99 17.67
N PRO A 459 -7.07 -10.74 18.12
CA PRO A 459 -5.74 -10.24 18.45
C PRO A 459 -5.12 -11.11 19.56
N GLU A 460 -4.04 -11.81 19.22
CA GLU A 460 -3.21 -12.52 20.21
C GLU A 460 -2.46 -11.48 21.03
N VAL A 461 -2.65 -11.50 22.36
CA VAL A 461 -1.83 -10.68 23.26
C VAL A 461 -0.46 -11.33 23.39
N VAL A 462 0.56 -10.63 22.88
CA VAL A 462 1.97 -11.01 23.01
C VAL A 462 2.46 -10.57 24.38
N ASP A 463 2.96 -11.53 25.16
CA ASP A 463 3.48 -11.28 26.50
C ASP A 463 4.78 -10.44 26.50
N ARG A 464 4.99 -9.69 27.58
CA ARG A 464 6.15 -8.81 27.78
C ARG A 464 7.50 -9.52 27.67
N ALA A 465 7.60 -10.79 28.07
CA ALA A 465 8.86 -11.52 28.02
C ALA A 465 9.26 -11.81 26.58
N ARG A 466 8.28 -12.17 25.74
CA ARG A 466 8.43 -12.33 24.31
C ARG A 466 8.76 -11.00 23.61
N VAL A 467 8.08 -9.91 23.97
CA VAL A 467 8.41 -8.56 23.48
C VAL A 467 9.86 -8.21 23.81
N ALA A 468 10.26 -8.31 25.07
CA ALA A 468 11.62 -8.00 25.53
C ALA A 468 12.68 -8.85 24.81
N GLY A 469 12.42 -10.14 24.64
CA GLY A 469 13.29 -11.05 23.90
C GLY A 469 13.47 -10.65 22.44
N LYS A 470 12.38 -10.30 21.75
CA LYS A 470 12.41 -9.89 20.34
C LYS A 470 13.05 -8.52 20.14
N VAL A 471 12.82 -7.57 21.05
CA VAL A 471 13.50 -6.26 21.03
C VAL A 471 15.01 -6.45 21.19
N ARG A 472 15.44 -7.27 22.16
CA ARG A 472 16.86 -7.64 22.30
C ARG A 472 17.43 -8.30 21.06
N GLU A 473 16.71 -9.23 20.44
CA GLU A 473 17.17 -9.89 19.20
C GLU A 473 17.46 -8.88 18.07
N VAL A 474 16.61 -7.86 17.91
CA VAL A 474 16.81 -6.78 16.92
C VAL A 474 17.94 -5.83 17.32
N MET A 475 17.98 -5.41 18.58
CA MET A 475 18.84 -4.32 19.04
C MET A 475 20.24 -4.77 19.45
N ASP A 476 20.36 -5.96 20.03
CA ASP A 476 21.61 -6.40 20.62
C ASP A 476 22.70 -6.55 19.56
N GLY A 477 23.94 -6.30 19.98
CA GLY A 477 25.12 -6.40 19.14
C GLY A 477 25.52 -7.84 18.80
N GLY A 478 24.67 -8.84 19.06
CA GLY A 478 24.91 -10.24 18.74
C GLY A 478 24.95 -10.51 17.24
N GLU A 479 25.31 -11.73 16.85
CA GLU A 479 25.47 -12.09 15.43
C GLU A 479 24.18 -11.88 14.62
N ALA A 480 23.02 -12.26 15.16
CA ALA A 480 21.72 -12.06 14.53
C ALA A 480 21.41 -10.57 14.29
N GLY A 481 21.51 -9.73 15.33
CA GLY A 481 21.28 -8.28 15.23
C GLY A 481 22.22 -7.59 14.23
N ARG A 482 23.50 -7.97 14.21
CA ARG A 482 24.47 -7.44 13.24
C ARG A 482 24.13 -7.84 11.80
N ARG A 483 23.73 -9.10 11.57
CA ARG A 483 23.30 -9.55 10.23
C ARG A 483 22.07 -8.78 9.75
N MET A 484 21.08 -8.59 10.61
CA MET A 484 19.87 -7.83 10.26
C MET A 484 20.16 -6.37 9.93
N ARG A 485 20.99 -5.69 10.74
CA ARG A 485 21.45 -4.33 10.44
C ARG A 485 22.20 -4.25 9.12
N GLY A 486 23.17 -5.15 8.89
CA GLY A 486 23.93 -5.18 7.65
C GLY A 486 23.03 -5.39 6.42
N LYS A 487 21.99 -6.23 6.53
CA LYS A 487 21.02 -6.38 5.45
C LYS A 487 20.17 -5.13 5.25
N ALA A 488 19.66 -4.51 6.31
CA ALA A 488 18.90 -3.28 6.21
C ALA A 488 19.75 -2.15 5.57
N GLU A 489 21.03 -2.04 5.93
CA GLU A 489 21.98 -1.08 5.35
C GLU A 489 22.23 -1.33 3.86
N GLN A 490 22.40 -2.60 3.44
CA GLN A 490 22.50 -2.96 2.02
C GLN A 490 21.26 -2.55 1.23
N VAL A 491 20.07 -2.80 1.77
CA VAL A 491 18.81 -2.39 1.14
C VAL A 491 18.69 -0.86 1.10
N ALA A 492 19.16 -0.16 2.14
CA ALA A 492 19.19 1.30 2.18
C ALA A 492 20.08 1.90 1.07
N GLU A 493 21.26 1.32 0.85
CA GLU A 493 22.17 1.72 -0.22
C GLU A 493 21.52 1.52 -1.59
N ALA A 494 21.03 0.31 -1.86
CA ALA A 494 20.34 -0.01 -3.10
C ALA A 494 19.12 0.88 -3.37
N ALA A 495 18.38 1.26 -2.33
CA ALA A 495 17.26 2.19 -2.44
C ALA A 495 17.69 3.59 -2.90
N ARG A 496 18.83 4.10 -2.39
CA ARG A 496 19.38 5.41 -2.81
C ARG A 496 19.92 5.34 -4.24
N GLU A 497 20.58 4.26 -4.61
CA GLU A 497 21.06 4.02 -5.97
C GLU A 497 19.90 3.96 -6.97
N ALA A 498 18.81 3.29 -6.62
CA ALA A 498 17.63 3.13 -7.49
C ALA A 498 16.99 4.46 -7.89
N VAL A 499 17.00 5.46 -7.01
CA VAL A 499 16.45 6.80 -7.29
C VAL A 499 17.50 7.81 -7.76
N GLY A 500 18.79 7.48 -7.65
CA GLY A 500 19.92 8.30 -8.08
C GLY A 500 20.01 8.49 -9.59
N GLU A 501 21.03 9.22 -10.04
CA GLU A 501 21.31 9.38 -11.47
C GLU A 501 21.56 8.02 -12.14
N GLY A 502 20.80 7.70 -13.19
CA GLY A 502 20.86 6.41 -13.86
C GLY A 502 20.21 5.24 -13.11
N GLY A 503 19.68 5.45 -11.91
CA GLY A 503 19.05 4.43 -11.06
C GLY A 503 17.82 3.77 -11.68
N THR A 504 17.56 2.51 -11.31
CA THR A 504 16.51 1.66 -11.90
C THR A 504 15.12 2.27 -11.79
N SER A 505 14.75 2.83 -10.64
CA SER A 505 13.44 3.48 -10.43
C SER A 505 13.28 4.76 -11.24
N ARG A 506 14.34 5.58 -11.32
CA ARG A 506 14.32 6.80 -12.15
C ARG A 506 14.19 6.48 -13.63
N VAL A 507 14.90 5.45 -14.08
CA VAL A 507 14.83 4.91 -15.44
C VAL A 507 13.45 4.31 -15.72
N ALA A 508 12.88 3.53 -14.80
CA ALA A 508 11.54 2.96 -14.93
C ALA A 508 10.49 4.06 -15.09
N LEU A 509 10.52 5.10 -14.24
CA LEU A 509 9.60 6.23 -14.32
C LEU A 509 9.76 7.03 -15.64
N ARG A 510 10.99 7.14 -16.17
CA ARG A 510 11.21 7.75 -17.50
C ARG A 510 10.65 6.88 -18.62
N ARG A 511 10.98 5.58 -18.63
CA ARG A 511 10.49 4.62 -19.63
C ARG A 511 8.97 4.57 -19.65
N MET A 512 8.32 4.57 -18.50
CA MET A 512 6.85 4.65 -18.38
C MET A 512 6.29 5.86 -19.14
N VAL A 513 6.82 7.07 -18.92
CA VAL A 513 6.37 8.29 -19.63
C VAL A 513 6.63 8.20 -21.14
N ASP A 514 7.81 7.71 -21.53
CA ASP A 514 8.20 7.62 -22.94
C ASP A 514 7.38 6.57 -23.70
N GLU A 515 7.04 5.45 -23.05
CA GLU A 515 6.15 4.42 -23.58
C GLU A 515 4.70 4.91 -23.67
N LEU A 516 4.21 5.63 -22.65
CA LEU A 516 2.90 6.28 -22.71
C LEU A 516 2.79 7.25 -23.89
N ARG A 517 3.80 8.09 -24.13
CA ARG A 517 3.80 9.03 -25.26
C ARG A 517 3.74 8.29 -26.60
N ARG A 518 4.67 7.34 -26.82
CA ARG A 518 4.76 6.55 -28.06
C ARG A 518 3.48 5.77 -28.35
N SER A 519 2.85 5.22 -27.30
CA SER A 519 1.63 4.45 -27.46
C SER A 519 0.45 5.23 -28.10
N TYR A 520 0.46 6.56 -28.07
CA TYR A 520 -0.55 7.38 -28.77
C TYR A 520 -0.16 7.73 -30.21
N ASP A 521 1.13 7.69 -30.53
CA ASP A 521 1.65 7.96 -31.87
C ASP A 521 1.41 6.72 -32.77
N ASP A 522 1.70 5.52 -32.24
CA ASP A 522 1.48 4.25 -32.92
C ASP A 522 -0.01 4.02 -33.25
N ASP A 523 -0.91 4.37 -32.33
CA ASP A 523 -2.37 4.34 -32.56
C ASP A 523 -2.81 5.30 -33.68
N GLY A 524 -2.07 6.40 -33.85
CA GLY A 524 -2.28 7.39 -34.91
C GLY A 524 -1.84 6.88 -36.27
N GLU A 525 -0.65 6.29 -36.35
CA GLU A 525 -0.10 5.72 -37.59
C GLU A 525 -0.92 4.52 -38.09
N ALA A 526 -1.36 3.63 -37.19
CA ALA A 526 -2.24 2.52 -37.55
C ALA A 526 -3.56 2.99 -38.17
N LYS A 527 -4.15 4.08 -37.66
CA LYS A 527 -5.37 4.70 -38.22
C LYS A 527 -5.12 5.37 -39.56
N VAL A 528 -3.96 6.00 -39.77
CA VAL A 528 -3.59 6.61 -41.06
C VAL A 528 -3.37 5.54 -42.13
N HIS A 529 -2.73 4.42 -41.80
CA HIS A 529 -2.53 3.31 -42.72
C HIS A 529 -3.84 2.61 -43.12
N GLN A 530 -4.78 2.41 -42.18
CA GLN A 530 -6.12 1.91 -42.51
C GLN A 530 -6.92 2.88 -43.40
N ALA A 531 -6.85 4.19 -43.13
CA ALA A 531 -7.52 5.20 -43.95
C ALA A 531 -6.89 5.33 -45.37
N GLY A 532 -5.56 5.22 -45.48
CA GLY A 532 -4.85 5.22 -46.77
C GLY A 532 -5.10 3.98 -47.61
N SER A 533 -5.29 2.82 -46.98
CA SER A 533 -5.70 1.58 -47.66
C SER A 533 -7.13 1.65 -48.20
N ALA A 534 -8.04 2.35 -47.52
CA ALA A 534 -9.42 2.51 -47.97
C ALA A 534 -9.57 3.54 -49.11
N ALA A 535 -8.69 4.53 -49.18
CA ALA A 535 -8.69 5.55 -50.23
C ALA A 535 -8.01 5.10 -51.55
N GLY A 536 -7.33 3.95 -51.57
CA GLY A 536 -6.66 3.38 -52.75
C GLY A 536 -7.52 2.44 -53.61
N CYS A 537 -8.78 2.23 -53.24
CA CYS A 537 -9.75 1.46 -54.02
C CYS A 537 -10.91 2.38 -54.47
N HIS A 538 -10.66 3.22 -55.46
CA HIS A 538 -11.70 3.76 -56.33
C HIS A 538 -11.22 3.84 -57.78
#